data_AF-A0A7C9FFJ9-F1
#
_entry.id   AF-A0A7C9FFJ9-F1
#
_cell.length_a   1.000
_cell.length_b   1.000
_cell.length_c   1.000
_cell.angle_alpha   90.00
_cell.angle_beta   90.00
_cell.angle_gamma   90.00
#
_symmetry.space_group_name_H-M   'P 1'
#
loop_
_entity.id
_entity.type
_entity.pdbx_description
1 polymer ?
#
loop_
_entity_poly.entity_id
_entity_poly.type
_entity_poly.pdbx_seq_one_letter_code
_entity_poly.pdbx_strand_id
1 'polypeptide(L)'
;MNKSFPVLLVTLVLSACAATRPTVEEVVASYHTDLNAPHKEELREKIVDSCSLFRYKTKNLEGGCYLSGDVIVHEYRLKNNRMEWGPAAAATITKSALKEVCEDDNDVLNYGFALLVNLEGKNGFVGKLKSYDDCLSL
;
A
#
# COMPACT_ATOMS: atom_id res chain seq x y z
N MET A 1 -18.71 64.87 -0.80
CA MET A 1 -17.27 65.16 -0.66
C MET A 1 -16.65 64.03 0.16
N ASN A 2 -15.53 63.46 -0.33
CA ASN A 2 -14.63 62.42 0.23
C ASN A 2 -15.27 61.07 0.65
N LYS A 3 -15.15 59.92 -0.05
CA LYS A 3 -14.00 59.09 -0.51
C LYS A 3 -12.97 58.71 0.57
N SER A 4 -12.88 57.39 0.86
CA SER A 4 -11.68 56.53 1.08
C SER A 4 -12.05 55.32 1.97
N PHE A 5 -12.39 54.16 1.41
CA PHE A 5 -11.58 52.94 1.13
C PHE A 5 -11.05 52.15 2.36
N PRO A 6 -11.32 50.82 2.43
CA PRO A 6 -10.89 49.94 3.51
C PRO A 6 -9.46 49.43 3.30
N VAL A 7 -8.67 49.29 4.37
CA VAL A 7 -7.39 48.56 4.32
C VAL A 7 -7.59 47.17 4.92
N LEU A 8 -7.75 46.24 4.00
CA LEU A 8 -7.47 44.83 4.12
C LEU A 8 -5.94 44.65 4.00
N LEU A 9 -5.26 43.98 4.93
CA LEU A 9 -3.98 43.28 4.74
C LEU A 9 -3.54 42.66 6.09
N VAL A 10 -2.99 41.46 6.23
CA VAL A 10 -2.85 40.26 5.41
C VAL A 10 -2.29 39.18 6.37
N THR A 11 -2.80 37.97 6.19
CA THR A 11 -2.30 36.63 6.54
C THR A 11 -0.90 36.43 7.14
N LEU A 12 -0.81 35.50 8.09
CA LEU A 12 0.26 34.49 8.16
C LEU A 12 -0.37 33.13 8.50
N VAL A 13 -0.62 32.31 7.47
CA VAL A 13 0.25 31.18 7.06
C VAL A 13 0.17 30.05 8.09
N LEU A 14 -0.92 29.28 8.02
CA LEU A 14 -0.80 27.83 8.17
C LEU A 14 -0.62 27.32 6.75
N SER A 15 0.65 27.34 6.33
CA SER A 15 1.14 26.59 5.19
C SER A 15 0.51 25.22 5.24
N ALA A 16 -0.22 24.91 4.16
CA ALA A 16 -0.73 23.60 3.85
C ALA A 16 0.28 22.55 4.31
N CYS A 17 -0.11 21.68 5.25
CA CYS A 17 0.45 20.35 5.26
C CYS A 17 0.14 19.82 3.85
N ALA A 18 1.12 19.88 2.95
CA ALA A 18 1.13 18.98 1.83
C ALA A 18 0.94 17.61 2.47
N ALA A 19 -0.25 17.02 2.32
CA ALA A 19 -0.54 15.71 2.84
C ALA A 19 0.38 14.75 2.08
N THR A 20 1.60 14.60 2.60
CA THR A 20 2.56 13.62 2.14
C THR A 20 1.86 12.29 2.34
N ARG A 21 1.63 11.60 1.23
CA ARG A 21 1.05 10.26 1.27
C ARG A 21 2.01 9.40 2.09
N PRO A 22 1.49 8.54 2.98
CA PRO A 22 2.35 7.72 3.79
C PRO A 22 3.20 6.84 2.87
N THR A 23 4.47 6.72 3.19
CA THR A 23 5.42 5.80 2.54
C THR A 23 5.10 4.36 2.93
N VAL A 24 5.65 3.40 2.18
CA VAL A 24 5.51 1.98 2.52
C VAL A 24 6.03 1.71 3.92
N GLU A 25 7.18 2.28 4.26
CA GLU A 25 7.85 2.13 5.56
C GLU A 25 7.00 2.67 6.70
N GLU A 26 6.34 3.83 6.52
CA GLU A 26 5.44 4.40 7.52
C GLU A 26 4.21 3.52 7.75
N VAL A 27 3.63 2.96 6.68
CA VAL A 27 2.48 2.05 6.81
C VAL A 27 2.89 0.74 7.48
N VAL A 28 4.01 0.16 7.07
CA VAL A 28 4.53 -1.09 7.67
C VAL A 28 4.87 -0.89 9.15
N ALA A 29 5.54 0.21 9.50
CA ALA A 29 5.91 0.50 10.89
C ALA A 29 4.69 0.71 11.81
N SER A 30 3.53 1.05 11.25
CA SER A 30 2.29 1.16 12.01
C SER A 30 1.65 -0.20 12.36
N TYR A 31 2.15 -1.30 11.78
CA TYR A 31 1.63 -2.64 11.98
C TYR A 31 2.53 -3.47 12.91
N HIS A 32 1.91 -4.14 13.88
CA HIS A 32 2.57 -5.11 14.74
C HIS A 32 1.64 -6.28 15.01
N THR A 33 2.18 -7.50 15.02
CA THR A 33 1.43 -8.71 15.37
C THR A 33 2.14 -9.45 16.50
N ASP A 34 1.36 -9.84 17.49
CA ASP A 34 1.82 -10.56 18.69
C ASP A 34 1.86 -12.09 18.44
N LEU A 35 2.45 -12.50 17.31
CA LEU A 35 2.57 -13.92 16.98
C LEU A 35 3.75 -14.59 17.70
N ASN A 36 3.53 -15.81 18.22
CA ASN A 36 4.57 -16.61 18.87
C ASN A 36 5.73 -16.99 17.91
N ALA A 37 6.96 -16.91 18.41
CA ALA A 37 8.18 -16.96 17.60
C ALA A 37 8.37 -18.21 16.70
N PRO A 38 8.10 -19.47 17.13
CA PRO A 38 8.41 -20.63 16.28
C PRO A 38 7.50 -20.78 15.04
N HIS A 39 6.19 -20.58 15.19
CA HIS A 39 5.26 -20.61 14.05
C HIS A 39 5.42 -19.39 13.14
N LYS A 40 5.81 -18.25 13.73
CA LYS A 40 6.05 -17.03 12.99
C LYS A 40 7.15 -17.24 11.96
N GLU A 41 8.29 -17.80 12.34
CA GLU A 41 9.41 -18.00 11.39
C GLU A 41 9.06 -18.96 10.24
N GLU A 42 8.33 -20.06 10.51
CA GLU A 42 7.87 -20.98 9.44
C GLU A 42 6.96 -20.25 8.43
N LEU A 43 6.03 -19.43 8.91
CA LEU A 43 5.16 -18.63 8.04
C LEU A 43 5.95 -17.55 7.29
N ARG A 44 6.97 -16.94 7.91
CA ARG A 44 7.86 -15.98 7.24
C ARG A 44 8.62 -16.64 6.09
N GLU A 45 9.18 -17.83 6.31
CA GLU A 45 9.84 -18.61 5.26
C GLU A 45 8.87 -18.92 4.11
N LYS A 46 7.66 -19.40 4.43
CA LYS A 46 6.63 -19.65 3.41
C LYS A 46 6.30 -18.40 2.58
N ILE A 47 6.11 -17.24 3.24
CA ILE A 47 5.81 -15.98 2.55
C ILE A 47 6.99 -15.57 1.65
N VAL A 48 8.23 -15.63 2.16
CA VAL A 48 9.42 -15.25 1.40
C VAL A 48 9.56 -16.14 0.16
N ASP A 49 9.36 -17.45 0.32
CA ASP A 49 9.38 -18.39 -0.80
C ASP A 49 8.27 -18.09 -1.81
N SER A 50 7.04 -17.88 -1.36
CA SER A 50 5.89 -17.49 -2.21
C SER A 50 6.18 -16.20 -2.98
N CYS A 51 6.62 -15.14 -2.29
CA CYS A 51 6.98 -13.87 -2.88
C CYS A 51 8.14 -13.99 -3.90
N SER A 52 9.09 -14.90 -3.67
CA SER A 52 10.22 -15.11 -4.60
C SER A 52 9.78 -15.62 -5.98
N LEU A 53 8.66 -16.35 -6.01
CA LEU A 53 8.03 -16.89 -7.21
C LEU A 53 7.10 -15.86 -7.88
N PHE A 54 6.59 -14.90 -7.12
CA PHE A 54 5.75 -13.83 -7.63
C PHE A 54 6.54 -12.82 -8.46
N ARG A 55 6.41 -12.93 -9.78
CA ARG A 55 6.91 -11.91 -10.72
C ARG A 55 5.87 -11.60 -11.78
N TYR A 56 5.36 -10.39 -11.74
CA TYR A 56 4.43 -9.89 -12.75
C TYR A 56 5.15 -8.96 -13.71
N LYS A 57 5.03 -9.17 -15.03
CA LYS A 57 5.65 -8.29 -16.03
C LYS A 57 4.86 -8.23 -17.32
N THR A 58 4.40 -7.03 -17.66
CA THR A 58 3.82 -6.70 -18.97
C THR A 58 4.61 -5.57 -19.65
N LYS A 59 4.11 -5.06 -20.78
CA LYS A 59 4.73 -3.91 -21.46
C LYS A 59 4.77 -2.65 -20.58
N ASN A 60 3.73 -2.41 -19.79
CA ASN A 60 3.53 -1.15 -19.08
C ASN A 60 3.63 -1.27 -17.56
N LEU A 61 3.57 -2.49 -17.03
CA LEU A 61 3.52 -2.77 -15.60
C LEU A 61 4.52 -3.85 -15.23
N GLU A 62 5.15 -3.69 -14.08
CA GLU A 62 5.90 -4.74 -13.39
C GLU A 62 5.37 -4.88 -11.97
N GLY A 63 5.49 -6.06 -11.39
CA GLY A 63 5.09 -6.29 -10.02
C GLY A 63 5.92 -7.37 -9.36
N GLY A 64 6.00 -7.26 -8.04
CA GLY A 64 6.78 -8.13 -7.16
C GLY A 64 6.15 -8.18 -5.78
N CYS A 65 6.68 -9.07 -4.95
CA CYS A 65 6.23 -9.31 -3.59
C CYS A 65 7.45 -9.37 -2.68
N TYR A 66 7.33 -8.87 -1.47
CA TYR A 66 8.32 -9.07 -0.42
C TYR A 66 7.70 -8.96 0.96
N LEU A 67 8.38 -9.49 1.97
CA LEU A 67 7.97 -9.37 3.36
C LEU A 67 8.76 -8.25 4.05
N SER A 68 8.05 -7.32 4.69
CA SER A 68 8.63 -6.26 5.53
C SER A 68 7.99 -6.28 6.91
N GLY A 69 8.78 -6.61 7.94
CA GLY A 69 8.23 -6.93 9.26
C GLY A 69 7.25 -8.10 9.17
N ASP A 70 5.99 -7.83 9.51
CA ASP A 70 4.85 -8.75 9.47
C ASP A 70 3.83 -8.36 8.38
N VAL A 71 4.28 -7.56 7.41
CA VAL A 71 3.47 -7.08 6.30
C VAL A 71 4.03 -7.61 4.99
N ILE A 72 3.19 -8.35 4.28
CA ILE A 72 3.40 -8.78 2.90
C ILE A 72 3.16 -7.56 2.01
N VAL A 73 4.18 -7.12 1.27
CA VAL A 73 4.07 -5.98 0.38
C VAL A 73 4.02 -6.48 -1.06
N HIS A 74 2.88 -6.28 -1.71
CA HIS A 74 2.73 -6.45 -3.15
C HIS A 74 2.97 -5.11 -3.83
N GLU A 75 4.04 -5.02 -4.60
CA GLU A 75 4.40 -3.83 -5.33
C GLU A 75 4.04 -3.97 -6.81
N TYR A 76 3.42 -2.94 -7.37
CA TYR A 76 3.13 -2.82 -8.79
C TYR A 76 3.59 -1.47 -9.30
N ARG A 77 4.52 -1.48 -10.25
CA ARG A 77 5.15 -0.27 -10.79
C ARG A 77 4.84 -0.06 -12.26
N LEU A 78 4.31 1.13 -12.56
CA LEU A 78 4.16 1.58 -13.95
C LEU A 78 5.55 1.89 -14.53
N LYS A 79 5.93 1.18 -15.60
CA LYS A 79 7.25 1.32 -16.22
C LYS A 79 7.50 2.68 -16.83
N ASN A 80 6.44 3.31 -17.33
CA ASN A 80 6.50 4.69 -17.79
C ASN A 80 6.13 5.61 -16.63
N ASN A 81 7.13 6.31 -16.10
CA ASN A 81 7.01 7.25 -14.99
C ASN A 81 6.11 8.47 -15.27
N ARG A 82 5.63 8.64 -16.51
CA ARG A 82 4.61 9.65 -16.87
C ARG A 82 3.18 9.13 -16.70
N MET A 83 2.98 7.83 -16.50
CA MET A 83 1.66 7.24 -16.31
C MET A 83 1.22 7.35 -14.85
N GLU A 84 -0.10 7.45 -14.69
CA GLU A 84 -0.78 7.56 -13.41
C GLU A 84 -1.76 6.39 -13.27
N TRP A 85 -1.92 5.92 -12.04
CA TRP A 85 -2.95 4.97 -11.67
C TRP A 85 -4.32 5.64 -11.72
N GLY A 86 -5.20 5.19 -12.61
CA GLY A 86 -6.62 5.53 -12.53
C GLY A 86 -7.28 4.86 -11.32
N PRO A 87 -8.29 5.47 -10.67
CA PRO A 87 -8.95 4.88 -9.49
C PRO A 87 -9.49 3.47 -9.74
N ALA A 88 -10.10 3.23 -10.90
CA ALA A 88 -10.62 1.92 -11.28
C ALA A 88 -9.51 0.88 -11.44
N ALA A 89 -8.41 1.22 -12.11
CA ALA A 89 -7.27 0.32 -12.29
C ALA A 89 -6.59 -0.01 -10.96
N ALA A 90 -6.42 0.98 -10.08
CA ALA A 90 -5.88 0.79 -8.74
C ALA A 90 -6.75 -0.16 -7.91
N ALA A 91 -8.08 0.03 -7.94
CA ALA A 91 -9.01 -0.84 -7.25
C ALA A 91 -8.98 -2.28 -7.81
N THR A 92 -8.91 -2.45 -9.12
CA THR A 92 -8.80 -3.76 -9.76
C THR A 92 -7.53 -4.49 -9.33
N ILE A 93 -6.36 -3.85 -9.41
CA ILE A 93 -5.09 -4.47 -9.01
C ILE A 93 -5.09 -4.79 -7.50
N THR A 94 -5.58 -3.87 -6.67
CA THR A 94 -5.69 -4.10 -5.23
C THR A 94 -6.59 -5.30 -4.91
N LYS A 95 -7.74 -5.42 -5.60
CA LYS A 95 -8.64 -6.57 -5.43
C LYS A 95 -8.00 -7.86 -5.91
N SER A 96 -7.27 -7.84 -7.02
CA SER A 96 -6.55 -9.01 -7.53
C SER A 96 -5.46 -9.49 -6.58
N ALA A 97 -4.61 -8.58 -6.08
CA ALA A 97 -3.57 -8.91 -5.12
C ALA A 97 -4.16 -9.46 -3.81
N LEU A 98 -5.23 -8.83 -3.30
CA LEU A 98 -5.93 -9.34 -2.13
C LEU A 98 -6.49 -10.74 -2.37
N LYS A 99 -7.14 -10.97 -3.52
CA LYS A 99 -7.70 -12.27 -3.87
C LYS A 99 -6.63 -13.37 -3.93
N GLU A 100 -5.48 -13.08 -4.54
CA GLU A 100 -4.34 -14.00 -4.63
C GLU A 100 -3.88 -14.45 -3.24
N VAL A 101 -3.65 -13.50 -2.32
CA VAL A 101 -3.25 -13.83 -0.94
C VAL A 101 -4.37 -14.57 -0.19
N CYS A 102 -5.65 -14.23 -0.42
CA CYS A 102 -6.76 -14.92 0.24
C CYS A 102 -6.98 -16.37 -0.26
N GLU A 103 -6.60 -16.69 -1.50
CA GLU A 103 -6.73 -18.02 -2.10
C GLU A 103 -5.50 -18.89 -1.83
N ASP A 104 -4.29 -18.35 -2.01
CA ASP A 104 -3.04 -19.13 -1.95
C ASP A 104 -2.39 -19.13 -0.56
N ASP A 105 -2.59 -18.05 0.21
CA ASP A 105 -1.88 -17.78 1.46
C ASP A 105 -2.84 -17.45 2.63
N ASN A 106 -4.10 -17.91 2.59
CA ASN A 106 -5.13 -17.62 3.59
C ASN A 106 -4.64 -17.78 5.05
N ASP A 107 -3.88 -18.84 5.30
CA ASP A 107 -3.30 -19.13 6.62
C ASP A 107 -2.42 -17.99 7.13
N VAL A 108 -1.63 -17.33 6.28
CA VAL A 108 -0.71 -16.28 6.74
C VAL A 108 -1.47 -15.06 7.26
N LEU A 109 -2.59 -14.69 6.61
CA LEU A 109 -3.45 -13.61 7.07
C LEU A 109 -4.21 -13.99 8.35
N ASN A 110 -4.63 -15.26 8.48
CA ASN A 110 -5.23 -15.78 9.72
C ASN A 110 -4.28 -15.69 10.91
N TYR A 111 -3.00 -15.94 10.68
CA TYR A 111 -1.94 -15.84 11.67
C TYR A 111 -1.36 -14.42 11.75
N GLY A 112 -2.18 -13.40 11.48
CA GLY A 112 -1.86 -12.03 11.83
C GLY A 112 -0.73 -11.38 11.03
N PHE A 113 -0.42 -11.89 9.83
CA PHE A 113 0.26 -11.07 8.83
C PHE A 113 -0.76 -10.15 8.16
N ALA A 114 -0.30 -9.01 7.65
CA ALA A 114 -1.12 -8.11 6.83
C ALA A 114 -0.59 -8.04 5.40
N LEU A 115 -1.46 -7.67 4.46
CA LEU A 115 -1.09 -7.35 3.08
C LEU A 115 -1.13 -5.85 2.85
N LEU A 116 -0.10 -5.29 2.22
CA LEU A 116 -0.04 -3.93 1.72
C LEU A 116 0.15 -3.94 0.21
N VAL A 117 -0.71 -3.23 -0.52
CA VAL A 117 -0.56 -3.06 -1.98
C VAL A 117 0.07 -1.71 -2.27
N ASN A 118 1.31 -1.69 -2.74
CA ASN A 118 2.02 -0.50 -3.19
C ASN A 118 1.86 -0.35 -4.72
N LEU A 119 1.28 0.76 -5.16
CA LEU A 119 1.07 1.09 -6.58
C LEU A 119 1.94 2.28 -6.97
N GLU A 120 3.08 2.01 -7.62
CA GLU A 120 4.02 3.04 -8.02
C GLU A 120 3.70 3.62 -9.40
N GLY A 121 3.67 4.94 -9.49
CA GLY A 121 3.38 5.72 -10.69
C GLY A 121 3.49 7.20 -10.38
N LYS A 122 3.19 8.08 -11.34
CA LYS A 122 3.30 9.53 -11.13
C LYS A 122 2.40 10.05 -10.00
N ASN A 123 1.26 9.41 -9.79
CA ASN A 123 0.33 9.70 -8.70
C ASN A 123 0.36 8.58 -7.64
N GLY A 124 1.51 7.95 -7.39
CA GLY A 124 1.67 6.72 -6.61
C GLY A 124 0.74 6.57 -5.40
N PHE A 125 0.26 5.35 -5.19
CA PHE A 125 -0.70 5.00 -4.14
C PHE A 125 -0.09 3.95 -3.23
N VAL A 126 0.04 4.27 -1.96
CA VAL A 126 0.34 3.28 -0.92
C VAL A 126 -1.00 2.83 -0.35
N GLY A 127 -1.27 1.53 -0.46
CA GLY A 127 -2.50 0.91 -0.01
C GLY A 127 -2.71 1.02 1.49
N LYS A 128 -3.93 0.66 1.92
CA LYS A 128 -4.17 0.35 3.33
C LYS A 128 -3.72 -1.08 3.58
N LEU A 129 -3.34 -1.37 4.82
CA LEU A 129 -3.18 -2.73 5.29
C LEU A 129 -4.49 -3.50 5.10
N LYS A 130 -4.35 -4.72 4.61
CA LYS A 130 -5.42 -5.68 4.38
C LYS A 130 -5.24 -6.84 5.33
N SER A 131 -6.29 -7.16 6.07
CA SER A 131 -6.30 -8.26 7.03
C SER A 131 -7.12 -9.43 6.50
N TYR A 132 -7.21 -10.50 7.30
CA TYR A 132 -8.13 -11.58 7.03
C TYR A 132 -9.60 -11.12 6.91
N ASP A 133 -10.02 -10.09 7.65
CA ASP A 133 -11.39 -9.55 7.55
C ASP A 133 -11.67 -8.94 6.17
N ASP A 134 -10.65 -8.38 5.51
CA ASP A 134 -10.77 -7.93 4.12
C ASP A 134 -11.01 -9.13 3.18
N CYS A 135 -10.44 -10.30 3.46
CA CYS A 135 -10.72 -11.53 2.69
C CYS A 135 -12.17 -11.98 2.84
N LEU A 136 -12.73 -11.89 4.06
CA LEU A 136 -14.13 -12.25 4.33
C LEU A 136 -15.13 -11.34 3.60
N SER A 137 -14.68 -10.18 3.12
CA SER A 137 -15.51 -9.12 2.53
C SER A 137 -15.39 -9.01 0.99
N LEU A 138 -14.67 -9.93 0.33
CA LEU A 138 -14.37 -9.91 -1.12
C LEU A 138 -15.53 -10.31 -2.04
#